data_AF-A0A0D7CDZ6-F1
#
_entry.id   AF-A0A0D7CDZ6-F1
#
_cell.length_a   1.000
_cell.length_b   1.000
_cell.length_c   1.000
_cell.angle_alpha   90.00
_cell.angle_beta   90.00
_cell.angle_gamma   90.00
#
_symmetry.space_group_name_H-M   'P 1'
#
loop_
_entity.id
_entity.type
_entity.pdbx_description
1 polymer ?
#
loop_
_entity_poly.entity_id
_entity_poly.type
_entity_poly.pdbx_seq_one_letter_code
_entity_poly.pdbx_strand_id
1 'polypeptide(L)'
;MRTAAAAGDTQAALAWGRLLCLTAAGPAGTAADGAEGQTWPEEPWLRAVLRRRPRDVPAMTLLAGRLAQQIDYWENMTELNPSDAEEFGEDEATIGRRRAEAADLLARIRAAAPGPDLAPGSGSDPGHRLTRPGLAELAAMLELPTPSGESAPEPPHDSGGAHSFYVLEDDAWSGSVIHRTTIVAARPDELRWACDQWFRLTEGCGLSGSATLSGYAYGEQVSVVDLAEHFDDGRMVWTDCAFPPLPGAPLPPGLPVPGRDLFYGFAARVE
;
A
#
# COMPACT_ATOMS: atom_id res chain seq x y z
N MET A 1 -7.13 9.99 16.99
CA MET A 1 -6.76 8.61 16.64
C MET A 1 -5.43 8.18 17.25
N ARG A 2 -4.29 8.82 16.92
CA ARG A 2 -2.96 8.52 17.49
C ARG A 2 -2.94 8.37 19.01
N THR A 3 -3.53 9.32 19.75
CA THR A 3 -3.55 9.29 21.22
C THR A 3 -4.24 8.03 21.77
N ALA A 4 -5.36 7.61 21.17
CA ALA A 4 -6.06 6.40 21.59
C ALA A 4 -5.26 5.13 21.25
N ALA A 5 -4.61 5.10 20.09
CA ALA A 5 -3.70 4.00 19.73
C ALA A 5 -2.55 3.88 20.73
N ALA A 6 -1.94 5.01 21.13
CA ALA A 6 -0.87 5.06 22.13
C ALA A 6 -1.35 4.64 23.53
N ALA A 7 -2.61 4.91 23.88
CA ALA A 7 -3.25 4.41 25.09
C ALA A 7 -3.59 2.90 25.01
N GLY A 8 -3.30 2.24 23.89
CA GLY A 8 -3.49 0.81 23.70
C GLY A 8 -4.85 0.43 23.10
N ASP A 9 -5.62 1.36 22.54
CA ASP A 9 -6.82 0.98 21.79
C ASP A 9 -6.42 0.28 20.47
N THR A 10 -6.83 -0.99 20.35
CA THR A 10 -6.49 -1.84 19.19
C THR A 10 -7.17 -1.38 17.90
N GLN A 11 -8.39 -0.85 17.95
CA GLN A 11 -9.07 -0.32 16.75
C GLN A 11 -8.43 0.98 16.30
N ALA A 12 -8.09 1.86 17.25
CA ALA A 12 -7.36 3.07 16.93
C ALA A 12 -5.96 2.77 16.38
N ALA A 13 -5.26 1.76 16.90
CA ALA A 13 -3.97 1.32 16.40
C ALA A 13 -4.06 0.75 14.97
N LEU A 14 -5.08 -0.05 14.67
CA LEU A 14 -5.32 -0.56 13.31
C LEU A 14 -5.61 0.59 12.33
N ALA A 15 -6.52 1.50 12.69
CA ALA A 15 -6.88 2.63 11.84
C ALA A 15 -5.69 3.60 11.63
N TRP A 16 -4.87 3.78 12.66
CA TRP A 16 -3.65 4.58 12.56
C TRP A 16 -2.59 3.91 11.70
N GLY A 17 -2.32 2.61 11.92
CA GLY A 17 -1.40 1.83 11.09
C GLY A 17 -1.81 1.85 9.62
N ARG A 18 -3.10 1.72 9.33
CA ARG A 18 -3.64 1.84 7.96
C ARG A 18 -3.34 3.18 7.31
N LEU A 19 -3.48 4.30 8.03
CA LEU A 19 -3.11 5.61 7.47
C LEU A 19 -1.61 5.71 7.23
N LEU A 20 -0.81 5.22 8.18
CA LEU A 20 0.64 5.23 8.08
C LEU A 20 1.19 4.37 6.92
N CYS A 21 0.46 3.34 6.49
CA CYS A 21 0.76 2.62 5.25
C CYS A 21 0.79 3.54 4.00
N LEU A 22 0.12 4.69 4.03
CA LEU A 22 0.03 5.65 2.92
C LEU A 22 1.12 6.73 2.97
N THR A 23 2.08 6.64 3.89
CA THR A 23 3.09 7.69 4.11
C THR A 23 4.50 7.15 3.98
N ALA A 24 5.39 7.94 3.39
CA ALA A 24 6.83 7.65 3.37
C ALA A 24 7.47 7.66 4.77
N ALA A 25 6.95 8.49 5.68
CA ALA A 25 7.50 8.70 7.01
C ALA A 25 6.41 8.99 8.04
N GLY A 26 6.72 8.79 9.33
CA GLY A 26 5.80 9.08 10.43
C GLY A 26 5.44 10.58 10.50
N PRO A 27 4.16 10.93 10.79
CA PRO A 27 3.65 12.31 10.76
C PRO A 27 4.12 13.21 11.92
N ALA A 28 5.05 12.72 12.74
CA ALA A 28 5.71 13.47 13.80
C ALA A 28 7.17 13.02 13.86
N GLY A 29 7.98 13.64 13.02
CA GLY A 29 9.42 13.51 13.00
C GLY A 29 9.95 14.43 11.93
N THR A 30 10.25 15.67 12.29
CA THR A 30 11.44 16.29 11.70
C THR A 30 12.55 15.24 11.71
N ALA A 31 13.36 15.15 10.67
CA ALA A 31 14.54 14.29 10.56
C ALA A 31 15.60 14.52 11.69
N ALA A 32 15.22 15.16 12.79
CA ALA A 32 16.06 15.67 13.87
C ALA A 32 16.21 14.74 15.08
N ASP A 33 15.52 13.59 15.12
CA ASP A 33 15.77 12.56 16.15
C ASP A 33 16.32 11.28 15.52
N GLY A 34 17.51 11.36 14.92
CA GLY A 34 18.52 10.30 14.84
C GLY A 34 18.13 8.87 14.45
N ALA A 35 16.94 8.63 13.91
CA ALA A 35 16.53 7.38 13.29
C ALA A 35 16.90 7.48 11.81
N GLU A 36 18.20 7.30 11.55
CA GLU A 36 18.71 6.90 10.25
C GLU A 36 17.88 5.70 9.76
N GLY A 37 17.24 5.81 8.59
CA GLY A 37 16.45 4.73 8.00
C GLY A 37 15.06 5.14 7.56
N GLN A 38 14.61 4.63 6.42
CA GLN A 38 13.19 4.57 6.09
C GLN A 38 12.44 3.92 7.25
N THR A 39 11.80 4.75 8.06
CA THR A 39 10.95 4.27 9.13
C THR A 39 9.71 3.74 8.43
N TRP A 40 9.39 2.46 8.55
CA TRP A 40 8.08 1.90 8.16
C TRP A 40 7.09 2.23 9.28
N PRO A 41 6.47 3.43 9.29
CA PRO A 41 5.85 3.99 10.50
C PRO A 41 4.68 3.16 11.02
N GLU A 42 4.03 2.40 10.15
CA GLU A 42 2.86 1.57 10.43
C GLU A 42 3.18 0.29 11.19
N GLU A 43 4.37 -0.28 10.99
CA GLU A 43 4.71 -1.62 11.48
C GLU A 43 4.52 -1.78 13.01
N PRO A 44 5.02 -0.86 13.86
CA PRO A 44 4.83 -0.99 15.30
C PRO A 44 3.36 -1.06 15.72
N TRP A 45 2.48 -0.36 14.99
CA TRP A 45 1.05 -0.33 15.27
C TRP A 45 0.36 -1.61 14.82
N LEU A 46 0.65 -2.09 13.60
CA LEU A 46 0.09 -3.34 13.09
C LEU A 46 0.56 -4.53 13.93
N ARG A 47 1.84 -4.58 14.30
CA ARG A 47 2.39 -5.61 15.19
C ARG A 47 1.79 -5.52 16.60
N ALA A 48 1.50 -4.32 17.12
CA ALA A 48 0.80 -4.17 18.40
C ALA A 48 -0.64 -4.72 18.34
N VAL A 49 -1.34 -4.54 17.22
CA VAL A 49 -2.65 -5.15 16.97
C VAL A 49 -2.54 -6.67 16.98
N LEU A 50 -1.61 -7.24 16.21
CA LEU A 50 -1.44 -8.69 16.09
C LEU A 50 -0.99 -9.36 17.38
N ARG A 51 -0.21 -8.70 18.22
CA ARG A 51 0.12 -9.21 19.57
C ARG A 51 -1.11 -9.37 20.45
N ARG A 52 -2.10 -8.48 20.33
CA ARG A 52 -3.34 -8.53 21.12
C ARG A 52 -4.42 -9.38 20.46
N ARG A 53 -4.45 -9.41 19.13
CA ARG A 53 -5.42 -10.12 18.30
C ARG A 53 -4.69 -10.86 17.18
N PRO A 54 -4.09 -12.04 17.44
CA PRO A 54 -3.29 -12.76 16.47
C PRO A 54 -4.05 -13.23 15.21
N ARG A 55 -5.38 -13.17 15.22
CA ARG A 55 -6.26 -13.56 14.09
C ARG A 55 -6.95 -12.36 13.44
N ASP A 56 -6.49 -11.13 13.71
CA ASP A 56 -7.04 -9.92 13.10
C ASP A 56 -6.65 -9.87 11.62
N VAL A 57 -7.55 -10.34 10.74
CA VAL A 57 -7.31 -10.44 9.30
C VAL A 57 -6.94 -9.07 8.69
N PRO A 58 -7.64 -7.96 8.96
CA PRO A 58 -7.24 -6.65 8.46
C PRO A 58 -5.81 -6.24 8.82
N ALA A 59 -5.38 -6.48 10.07
CA ALA A 59 -4.01 -6.18 10.48
C ALA A 59 -2.99 -7.10 9.79
N MET A 60 -3.30 -8.38 9.63
CA MET A 60 -2.44 -9.32 8.89
C MET A 60 -2.32 -8.92 7.42
N THR A 61 -3.42 -8.54 6.77
CA THR A 61 -3.43 -8.12 5.36
C THR A 61 -2.61 -6.84 5.15
N LEU A 62 -2.80 -5.83 6.00
CA LEU A 62 -1.99 -4.61 5.95
C LEU A 62 -0.50 -4.91 6.13
N LEU A 63 -0.14 -5.71 7.14
CA LEU A 63 1.27 -6.02 7.40
C LEU A 63 1.88 -6.85 6.26
N ALA A 64 1.16 -7.84 5.72
CA ALA A 64 1.65 -8.66 4.61
C ALA A 64 1.87 -7.82 3.34
N GLY A 65 0.93 -6.93 3.00
CA GLY A 65 1.09 -5.99 1.88
C GLY A 65 2.27 -5.05 2.06
N ARG A 66 2.45 -4.51 3.27
CA ARG A 66 3.61 -3.66 3.58
C ARG A 66 4.92 -4.42 3.46
N LEU A 67 5.01 -5.64 3.97
CA LEU A 67 6.21 -6.47 3.81
C LEU A 67 6.52 -6.76 2.34
N ALA A 68 5.51 -6.97 1.50
CA ALA A 68 5.72 -7.12 0.06
C ALA A 68 6.27 -5.84 -0.60
N GLN A 69 5.74 -4.67 -0.25
CA GLN A 69 6.29 -3.38 -0.71
C GLN A 69 7.72 -3.13 -0.22
N GLN A 70 8.04 -3.54 1.01
CA GLN A 70 9.41 -3.45 1.53
C GLN A 70 10.37 -4.36 0.77
N ILE A 71 9.93 -5.58 0.44
CA ILE A 71 10.72 -6.53 -0.35
C ILE A 71 11.01 -5.93 -1.72
N ASP A 72 9.99 -5.45 -2.43
CA ASP A 72 10.13 -4.81 -3.75
C ASP A 72 11.10 -3.61 -3.70
N TYR A 73 10.93 -2.73 -2.71
CA TYR A 73 11.82 -1.58 -2.52
C TYR A 73 13.28 -1.99 -2.28
N TRP A 74 13.53 -2.92 -1.36
CA TRP A 74 14.89 -3.31 -1.01
C TRP A 74 15.56 -4.17 -2.07
N GLU A 75 14.81 -4.97 -2.83
CA GLU A 75 15.32 -5.66 -4.01
C GLU A 75 15.77 -4.64 -5.07
N ASN A 76 14.92 -3.64 -5.36
CA ASN A 76 15.25 -2.55 -6.27
C ASN A 76 16.49 -1.75 -5.81
N MET A 77 16.60 -1.43 -4.53
CA MET A 77 17.76 -0.73 -3.96
C MET A 77 19.02 -1.60 -3.96
N THR A 78 18.92 -2.89 -3.66
CA THR A 78 20.08 -3.80 -3.68
C THR A 78 20.63 -3.95 -5.09
N GLU A 79 19.77 -3.95 -6.12
CA GLU A 79 20.19 -4.01 -7.52
C GLU A 79 20.81 -2.70 -8.01
N LEU A 80 20.17 -1.56 -7.73
CA LEU A 80 20.56 -0.27 -8.31
C LEU A 80 21.56 0.52 -7.46
N ASN A 81 21.50 0.42 -6.14
CA ASN A 81 22.31 1.18 -5.17
C ASN A 81 22.77 0.28 -3.99
N PRO A 82 23.60 -0.74 -4.23
CA PRO A 82 23.97 -1.73 -3.20
C PRO A 82 24.68 -1.14 -1.98
N SER A 83 25.41 -0.02 -2.13
CA SER A 83 26.04 0.68 -1.01
C SER A 83 25.01 1.24 -0.02
N ASP A 84 23.92 1.79 -0.54
CA ASP A 84 22.89 2.42 0.26
C ASP A 84 22.09 1.34 0.99
N ALA A 85 21.79 0.22 0.31
CA ALA A 85 21.17 -0.94 0.94
C ALA A 85 22.03 -1.48 2.10
N GLU A 86 23.35 -1.62 1.91
CA GLU A 86 24.28 -2.05 2.96
C GLU A 86 24.31 -1.06 4.15
N GLU A 87 24.29 0.25 3.89
CA GLU A 87 24.24 1.29 4.92
C GLU A 87 22.98 1.17 5.79
N PHE A 88 21.84 0.82 5.19
CA PHE A 88 20.60 0.55 5.93
C PHE A 88 20.54 -0.85 6.55
N GLY A 89 21.60 -1.66 6.40
CA GLY A 89 21.67 -3.02 6.93
C GLY A 89 20.76 -4.01 6.21
N GLU A 90 20.45 -3.74 4.95
CA GLU A 90 19.53 -4.51 4.12
C GLU A 90 20.33 -5.41 3.18
N ASP A 91 20.03 -6.71 3.26
CA ASP A 91 20.68 -7.78 2.50
C ASP A 91 19.70 -8.90 2.13
N GLU A 92 20.15 -9.89 1.35
CA GLU A 92 19.34 -11.06 0.97
C GLU A 92 18.73 -11.78 2.19
N ALA A 93 19.42 -11.81 3.33
CA ALA A 93 18.94 -12.47 4.54
C ALA A 93 17.80 -11.69 5.21
N THR A 94 17.86 -10.36 5.22
CA THR A 94 16.79 -9.48 5.72
C THR A 94 15.55 -9.55 4.84
N ILE A 95 15.73 -9.53 3.52
CA ILE A 95 14.67 -9.72 2.52
C ILE A 95 14.04 -11.10 2.70
N GLY A 96 14.85 -12.15 2.85
CA GLY A 96 14.38 -13.52 3.11
C GLY A 96 13.54 -13.64 4.38
N ARG A 97 13.91 -12.94 5.47
CA ARG A 97 13.10 -12.90 6.70
C ARG A 97 11.75 -12.23 6.48
N ARG A 98 11.71 -11.09 5.77
CA ARG A 98 10.45 -10.41 5.42
C ARG A 98 9.55 -11.28 4.56
N ARG A 99 10.13 -11.97 3.57
CA ARG A 99 9.39 -12.88 2.69
C ARG A 99 8.78 -14.04 3.49
N ALA A 100 9.54 -14.63 4.40
CA ALA A 100 9.04 -15.68 5.30
C ALA A 100 7.90 -15.19 6.21
N GLU A 101 8.01 -13.99 6.77
CA GLU A 101 6.94 -13.40 7.60
C GLU A 101 5.68 -13.11 6.77
N ALA A 102 5.82 -12.49 5.59
CA ALA A 102 4.71 -12.21 4.69
C ALA A 102 3.99 -13.50 4.25
N ALA A 103 4.74 -14.57 3.99
CA ALA A 103 4.19 -15.88 3.67
C ALA A 103 3.39 -16.50 4.84
N ASP A 104 3.90 -16.42 6.08
CA ASP A 104 3.15 -16.86 7.27
C ASP A 104 1.83 -16.10 7.44
N LEU A 105 1.88 -14.77 7.30
CA LEU A 105 0.70 -13.93 7.37
C LEU A 105 -0.32 -14.29 6.29
N LEU A 106 0.12 -14.49 5.05
CA LEU A 106 -0.74 -14.91 3.94
C LEU A 106 -1.39 -16.27 4.22
N ALA A 107 -0.63 -17.25 4.71
CA ALA A 107 -1.16 -18.56 5.08
C ALA A 107 -2.24 -18.44 6.16
N ARG A 108 -2.03 -17.60 7.18
CA ARG A 108 -2.99 -17.34 8.25
C ARG A 108 -4.24 -16.59 7.79
N ILE A 109 -4.10 -15.64 6.86
CA ILE A 109 -5.24 -14.97 6.21
C ILE A 109 -6.10 -16.00 5.46
N ARG A 110 -5.46 -16.86 4.66
CA ARG A 110 -6.13 -17.94 3.92
C ARG A 110 -6.80 -18.97 4.85
N ALA A 111 -6.21 -19.26 6.00
CA ALA A 111 -6.81 -20.16 6.99
C ALA A 111 -7.99 -19.52 7.75
N ALA A 112 -8.04 -18.19 7.84
CA ALA A 112 -9.13 -17.46 8.47
C ALA A 112 -10.33 -17.22 7.54
N ALA A 113 -10.16 -17.42 6.23
CA ALA A 113 -11.24 -17.43 5.25
C ALA A 113 -12.26 -18.55 5.55
N PRO A 114 -13.58 -18.30 5.45
CA PRO A 114 -14.56 -19.37 5.41
C PRO A 114 -14.21 -20.33 4.27
N GLY A 115 -14.11 -21.63 4.58
CA GLY A 115 -13.68 -22.64 3.62
C GLY A 115 -14.56 -22.70 2.36
N PRO A 116 -14.05 -23.30 1.27
CA PRO A 116 -14.75 -23.44 -0.01
C PRO A 116 -16.05 -24.28 0.05
N ASP A 117 -16.32 -24.94 1.18
CA ASP A 117 -17.47 -25.85 1.37
C ASP A 117 -18.82 -25.15 1.62
N LEU A 118 -18.88 -23.82 1.63
CA LEU A 118 -20.15 -23.10 1.53
C LEU A 118 -20.58 -23.06 0.06
N ALA A 119 -21.39 -24.04 -0.31
CA ALA A 119 -21.96 -24.27 -1.64
C ALA A 119 -22.37 -22.98 -2.39
N PRO A 120 -22.26 -22.96 -3.74
CA PRO A 120 -22.70 -21.84 -4.56
C PRO A 120 -24.23 -21.69 -4.44
N GLY A 121 -24.67 -20.89 -3.48
CA GLY A 121 -26.09 -20.71 -3.14
C GLY A 121 -26.34 -20.26 -1.70
N SER A 122 -25.40 -20.48 -0.79
CA SER A 122 -25.45 -19.95 0.58
C SER A 122 -24.70 -18.60 0.61
N GLY A 123 -25.43 -17.51 0.33
CA GLY A 123 -25.05 -16.10 0.59
C GLY A 123 -23.57 -15.84 0.85
N SER A 124 -22.71 -16.06 -0.16
CA SER A 124 -21.27 -15.83 -0.06
C SER A 124 -21.06 -14.36 0.26
N ASP A 125 -20.33 -14.05 1.33
CA ASP A 125 -19.94 -12.67 1.65
C ASP A 125 -19.27 -12.05 0.40
N PRO A 126 -19.89 -11.03 -0.23
CA PRO A 126 -19.34 -10.40 -1.43
C PRO A 126 -17.95 -9.82 -1.19
N GLY A 127 -17.60 -9.47 0.06
CA GLY A 127 -16.26 -9.01 0.43
C GLY A 127 -15.16 -10.05 0.18
N HIS A 128 -15.47 -11.35 0.33
CA HIS A 128 -14.48 -12.41 0.17
C HIS A 128 -14.12 -12.71 -1.29
N ARG A 129 -15.06 -12.53 -2.22
CA ARG A 129 -14.78 -12.71 -3.66
C ARG A 129 -13.85 -11.63 -4.19
N LEU A 130 -13.97 -10.43 -3.61
CA LEU A 130 -13.23 -9.25 -4.03
C LEU A 130 -11.80 -9.22 -3.47
N THR A 131 -11.52 -9.88 -2.34
CA THR A 131 -10.16 -9.97 -1.78
C THR A 131 -9.29 -11.06 -2.41
N ARG A 132 -9.89 -12.12 -2.96
CA ARG A 132 -9.17 -13.27 -3.55
C ARG A 132 -8.14 -12.88 -4.62
N PRO A 133 -8.49 -12.05 -5.63
CA PRO A 133 -7.53 -11.64 -6.66
C PRO A 133 -6.32 -10.91 -6.06
N GLY A 134 -6.53 -9.99 -5.10
CA GLY A 134 -5.42 -9.30 -4.43
C GLY A 134 -4.56 -10.22 -3.57
N LEU A 135 -5.14 -11.26 -2.94
CA LEU A 135 -4.38 -12.28 -2.21
C LEU A 135 -3.61 -13.23 -3.14
N ALA A 136 -4.09 -13.46 -4.36
CA ALA A 136 -3.38 -14.22 -5.38
C ALA A 136 -2.20 -13.42 -5.93
N GLU A 137 -2.43 -12.14 -6.25
CA GLU A 137 -1.38 -11.20 -6.66
C GLU A 137 -0.29 -11.09 -5.57
N LEU A 138 -0.68 -10.89 -4.30
CA LEU A 138 0.28 -10.87 -3.19
C LEU A 138 1.10 -12.16 -3.09
N ALA A 139 0.49 -13.32 -3.37
CA ALA A 139 1.21 -14.59 -3.38
C ALA A 139 2.22 -14.69 -4.52
N ALA A 140 1.86 -14.19 -5.71
CA ALA A 140 2.72 -14.16 -6.88
C ALA A 140 3.94 -13.26 -6.64
N MET A 141 3.75 -12.08 -6.05
CA MET A 141 4.83 -11.17 -5.68
C MET A 141 5.78 -11.76 -4.62
N LEU A 142 5.26 -12.60 -3.73
CA LEU A 142 6.06 -13.32 -2.74
C LEU A 142 6.70 -14.61 -3.30
N GLU A 143 6.56 -14.86 -4.61
CA GLU A 143 7.06 -16.06 -5.31
C GLU A 143 6.56 -17.37 -4.68
N LEU A 144 5.35 -17.35 -4.10
CA LEU A 144 4.81 -18.51 -3.40
C LEU A 144 4.16 -19.50 -4.39
N PRO A 145 4.31 -20.82 -4.17
CA PRO A 145 3.64 -21.81 -4.99
C PRO A 145 2.12 -21.63 -4.97
N THR A 146 1.48 -21.76 -6.13
CA THR A 146 0.02 -21.81 -6.21
C THR A 146 -0.49 -23.04 -5.44
N PRO A 147 -1.43 -22.89 -4.49
CA PRO A 147 -1.98 -24.02 -3.75
C PRO A 147 -2.60 -25.06 -4.68
N SER A 148 -2.38 -26.34 -4.39
CA SER A 148 -2.98 -27.43 -5.18
C SER A 148 -4.51 -27.35 -5.15
N GLY A 149 -5.13 -27.15 -6.32
CA GLY A 149 -6.59 -27.00 -6.45
C GLY A 149 -7.06 -25.56 -6.73
N GLU A 150 -6.19 -24.56 -6.61
CA GLU A 150 -6.35 -23.27 -7.26
C GLU A 150 -5.67 -23.36 -8.63
N SER A 151 -6.45 -23.38 -9.71
CA SER A 151 -5.90 -23.04 -11.02
C SER A 151 -5.28 -21.66 -10.88
N ALA A 152 -4.02 -21.50 -11.33
CA ALA A 152 -3.47 -20.16 -11.54
C ALA A 152 -4.56 -19.39 -12.29
N PRO A 153 -5.13 -18.32 -11.72
CA PRO A 153 -6.10 -17.55 -12.46
C PRO A 153 -5.34 -17.12 -13.72
N GLU A 154 -5.78 -17.60 -14.90
CA GLU A 154 -5.37 -16.99 -16.17
C GLU A 154 -5.48 -15.49 -15.91
N PRO A 155 -4.40 -14.69 -16.10
CA PRO A 155 -4.41 -13.28 -15.80
C PRO A 155 -5.62 -12.75 -16.53
N PRO A 156 -6.70 -12.41 -15.81
CA PRO A 156 -7.91 -12.16 -16.53
C PRO A 156 -7.62 -10.86 -17.25
N HIS A 157 -7.65 -10.91 -18.58
CA HIS A 157 -7.41 -9.77 -19.44
C HIS A 157 -8.34 -8.57 -19.08
N ASP A 158 -9.32 -8.80 -18.18
CA ASP A 158 -10.29 -7.84 -17.63
C ASP A 158 -10.36 -7.76 -16.06
N SER A 159 -9.45 -8.36 -15.27
CA SER A 159 -9.61 -8.44 -13.78
C SER A 159 -8.84 -7.45 -12.92
N GLY A 160 -8.05 -6.56 -13.51
CA GLY A 160 -7.86 -5.23 -12.91
C GLY A 160 -9.21 -4.52 -12.66
N GLY A 161 -10.28 -5.08 -13.24
CA GLY A 161 -11.65 -4.60 -13.38
C GLY A 161 -12.60 -4.61 -12.19
N ALA A 162 -12.22 -5.05 -10.99
CA ALA A 162 -13.21 -5.16 -9.90
C ALA A 162 -13.18 -4.00 -8.90
N HIS A 163 -11.99 -3.41 -8.69
CA HIS A 163 -11.76 -2.46 -7.61
C HIS A 163 -11.68 -1.03 -8.10
N SER A 164 -12.12 -0.13 -7.22
CA SER A 164 -12.01 1.31 -7.33
C SER A 164 -10.94 1.82 -6.40
N PHE A 165 -10.03 2.62 -6.92
CA PHE A 165 -8.95 3.23 -6.16
C PHE A 165 -8.43 4.48 -6.87
N TYR A 166 -7.77 5.33 -6.11
CA TYR A 166 -7.01 6.45 -6.63
C TYR A 166 -5.52 6.14 -6.54
N VAL A 167 -4.74 6.74 -7.42
CA VAL A 167 -3.29 6.69 -7.46
C VAL A 167 -2.78 8.12 -7.55
N LEU A 168 -2.02 8.57 -6.55
CA LEU A 168 -1.09 9.67 -6.74
C LEU A 168 0.16 9.11 -7.40
N GLU A 169 0.62 9.73 -8.48
CA GLU A 169 1.91 9.45 -9.12
C GLU A 169 2.75 10.72 -9.11
N ASP A 170 4.00 10.58 -8.69
CA ASP A 170 4.97 11.67 -8.61
C ASP A 170 6.34 11.16 -9.04
N ASP A 171 6.66 11.44 -10.30
CA ASP A 171 7.88 11.00 -10.96
C ASP A 171 8.87 12.16 -11.06
N ALA A 172 10.14 11.91 -10.73
CA ALA A 172 11.24 12.85 -10.96
C ALA A 172 12.38 12.19 -11.73
N TRP A 173 12.92 12.92 -12.69
CA TRP A 173 14.01 12.44 -13.54
C TRP A 173 15.36 12.95 -13.04
N SER A 174 16.34 12.06 -12.94
CA SER A 174 17.74 12.37 -12.69
C SER A 174 18.61 11.67 -13.74
N GLY A 175 18.90 12.38 -14.84
CA GLY A 175 19.63 11.79 -15.97
C GLY A 175 18.81 10.70 -16.67
N SER A 176 19.28 9.46 -16.63
CA SER A 176 18.59 8.28 -17.18
C SER A 176 17.77 7.49 -16.14
N VAL A 177 17.67 8.01 -14.91
CA VAL A 177 16.98 7.37 -13.79
C VAL A 177 15.68 8.10 -13.50
N ILE A 178 14.61 7.35 -13.27
CA ILE A 178 13.32 7.84 -12.81
C ILE A 178 13.14 7.44 -11.34
N HIS A 179 12.87 8.42 -10.50
CA HIS A 179 12.38 8.21 -9.14
C HIS A 179 10.86 8.30 -9.18
N ARG A 180 10.19 7.15 -9.08
CA ARG A 180 8.73 7.05 -9.05
C ARG A 180 8.24 6.93 -7.62
N THR A 181 7.31 7.79 -7.24
CA THR A 181 6.54 7.65 -6.00
C THR A 181 5.07 7.45 -6.32
N THR A 182 4.45 6.48 -5.65
CA THR A 182 3.00 6.25 -5.75
C THR A 182 2.33 6.23 -4.39
N ILE A 183 1.10 6.74 -4.31
CA ILE A 183 0.21 6.56 -3.17
C ILE A 183 -1.13 6.02 -3.67
N VAL A 184 -1.44 4.77 -3.32
CA VAL A 184 -2.69 4.14 -3.71
C VAL A 184 -3.64 4.05 -2.52
N ALA A 185 -4.85 4.58 -2.68
CA ALA A 185 -5.89 4.54 -1.65
C ALA A 185 -7.28 4.43 -2.28
N ALA A 186 -8.21 3.78 -1.58
CA ALA A 186 -9.59 3.67 -2.04
C ALA A 186 -10.51 4.78 -1.50
N ARG A 187 -10.03 5.61 -0.57
CA ARG A 187 -10.84 6.64 0.11
C ARG A 187 -10.26 8.03 -0.13
N PRO A 188 -11.07 9.01 -0.60
CA PRO A 188 -10.62 10.37 -0.84
C PRO A 188 -9.96 11.03 0.37
N ASP A 189 -10.55 10.88 1.56
CA ASP A 189 -10.03 11.56 2.76
C ASP A 189 -8.70 10.98 3.24
N GLU A 190 -8.50 9.67 3.09
CA GLU A 190 -7.23 9.02 3.41
C GLU A 190 -6.14 9.49 2.43
N LEU A 191 -6.49 9.63 1.15
CA LEU A 191 -5.59 10.09 0.12
C LEU A 191 -5.22 11.56 0.29
N ARG A 192 -6.18 12.47 0.52
CA ARG A 192 -5.90 13.89 0.80
C ARG A 192 -4.94 14.04 1.97
N TRP A 193 -5.21 13.32 3.06
CA TRP A 193 -4.34 13.32 4.23
C TRP A 193 -2.92 12.81 3.92
N ALA A 194 -2.79 11.76 3.10
CA ALA A 194 -1.51 11.20 2.69
C ALA A 194 -0.74 12.17 1.77
N CYS A 195 -1.42 12.77 0.79
CA CYS A 195 -0.86 13.82 -0.07
C CYS A 195 -0.38 15.01 0.76
N ASP A 196 -1.13 15.45 1.77
CA ASP A 196 -0.69 16.51 2.70
C ASP A 196 0.56 16.12 3.50
N GLN A 197 0.79 14.83 3.78
CA GLN A 197 2.06 14.39 4.37
C GLN A 197 3.18 14.45 3.33
N TRP A 198 2.91 13.94 2.12
CA TRP A 198 3.88 13.87 1.03
C TRP A 198 4.38 15.25 0.61
N PHE A 199 3.47 16.20 0.35
CA PHE A 199 3.81 17.56 -0.06
C PHE A 199 4.55 18.36 1.02
N ARG A 200 4.40 17.98 2.28
CA ARG A 200 5.23 18.53 3.36
C ARG A 200 6.65 17.96 3.36
N LEU A 201 6.84 16.73 2.90
CA LEU A 201 8.16 16.11 2.79
C LEU A 201 8.91 16.62 1.56
N THR A 202 8.21 16.87 0.45
CA THR A 202 8.81 17.36 -0.80
C THR A 202 8.85 18.89 -0.89
N GLU A 203 8.40 19.60 0.16
CA GLU A 203 8.33 21.07 0.21
C GLU A 203 7.53 21.69 -0.97
N GLY A 204 6.52 20.99 -1.48
CA GLY A 204 5.72 21.47 -2.62
C GLY A 204 4.92 20.39 -3.33
N CYS A 205 4.62 20.61 -4.61
CA CYS A 205 3.80 19.72 -5.44
C CYS A 205 4.59 18.50 -5.97
N GLY A 206 5.15 17.71 -5.05
CA GLY A 206 5.90 16.50 -5.38
C GLY A 206 7.36 16.75 -5.76
N LEU A 207 8.05 15.68 -6.17
CA LEU A 207 9.47 15.64 -6.49
C LEU A 207 9.81 16.46 -7.74
N SER A 208 8.93 16.46 -8.75
CA SER A 208 9.12 17.19 -10.01
C SER A 208 8.35 18.50 -10.09
N GLY A 209 7.49 18.79 -9.10
CA GLY A 209 6.54 19.90 -9.16
C GLY A 209 5.28 19.61 -9.98
N SER A 210 5.08 18.37 -10.45
CA SER A 210 3.93 17.96 -11.28
C SER A 210 3.38 16.59 -10.89
N ALA A 211 2.86 16.47 -9.66
CA ALA A 211 2.19 15.26 -9.19
C ALA A 211 0.81 15.10 -9.84
N THR A 212 0.49 13.90 -10.30
CA THR A 212 -0.79 13.57 -10.94
C THR A 212 -1.63 12.69 -10.03
N LEU A 213 -2.94 12.94 -9.99
CA LEU A 213 -3.92 12.10 -9.32
C LEU A 213 -4.83 11.41 -10.33
N SER A 214 -4.73 10.10 -10.41
CA SER A 214 -5.55 9.24 -11.27
C SER A 214 -6.61 8.51 -10.45
N GLY A 215 -7.84 8.44 -10.96
CA GLY A 215 -8.92 7.63 -10.41
C GLY A 215 -9.19 6.43 -11.31
N TYR A 216 -9.24 5.23 -10.74
CA TYR A 216 -9.53 4.00 -11.45
C TYR A 216 -10.81 3.38 -10.92
N ALA A 217 -11.68 2.96 -11.83
CA ALA A 217 -12.87 2.20 -11.52
C ALA A 217 -13.07 1.14 -12.59
N TYR A 218 -13.43 -0.05 -12.16
CA TYR A 218 -13.58 -1.21 -13.03
C TYR A 218 -12.39 -1.44 -13.97
N GLY A 219 -11.17 -1.21 -13.48
CA GLY A 219 -9.95 -1.46 -14.25
C GLY A 219 -9.67 -0.43 -15.34
N GLU A 220 -10.47 0.63 -15.44
CA GLU A 220 -10.27 1.74 -16.35
C GLU A 220 -9.92 3.02 -15.59
N GLN A 221 -9.13 3.90 -16.20
CA GLN A 221 -8.89 5.24 -15.66
C GLN A 221 -10.11 6.10 -15.97
N VAL A 222 -10.81 6.56 -14.94
CA VAL A 222 -12.06 7.33 -15.07
C VAL A 222 -11.86 8.82 -14.77
N SER A 223 -10.74 9.20 -14.16
CA SER A 223 -10.40 10.59 -13.91
C SER A 223 -8.89 10.79 -13.82
N VAL A 224 -8.42 11.97 -14.21
CA VAL A 224 -7.04 12.44 -14.03
C VAL A 224 -7.10 13.90 -13.60
N VAL A 225 -6.31 14.26 -12.59
CA VAL A 225 -6.19 15.62 -12.08
C VAL A 225 -4.71 15.96 -11.96
N ASP A 226 -4.28 17.06 -12.59
CA ASP A 226 -2.96 17.65 -12.36
C ASP A 226 -3.02 18.45 -11.05
N LEU A 227 -2.26 18.02 -10.03
CA LEU A 227 -2.32 18.65 -8.73
C LEU A 227 -1.61 20.00 -8.70
N ALA A 228 -0.68 20.27 -9.64
CA ALA A 228 0.06 21.52 -9.67
C ALA A 228 -0.86 22.74 -9.86
N GLU A 229 -1.96 22.58 -10.59
CA GLU A 229 -2.98 23.62 -10.82
C GLU A 229 -3.76 24.01 -9.56
N HIS A 230 -3.63 23.24 -8.48
CA HIS A 230 -4.38 23.40 -7.24
C HIS A 230 -3.52 23.84 -6.05
N PHE A 231 -2.27 24.24 -6.29
CA PHE A 231 -1.41 24.85 -5.28
C PHE A 231 -1.56 26.37 -5.25
N ASP A 232 -1.72 26.93 -4.05
CA ASP A 232 -1.67 28.37 -3.79
C ASP A 232 -0.63 28.64 -2.70
N ASP A 233 0.29 29.56 -2.96
CA ASP A 233 1.44 29.90 -2.08
C ASP A 233 2.19 28.65 -1.55
N GLY A 234 2.44 27.69 -2.44
CA GLY A 234 3.14 26.43 -2.10
C GLY A 234 2.33 25.45 -1.25
N ARG A 235 1.01 25.64 -1.12
CA ARG A 235 0.12 24.75 -0.35
C ARG A 235 -1.00 24.21 -1.21
N MET A 236 -1.33 22.94 -1.01
CA MET A 236 -2.44 22.30 -1.69
C MET A 236 -3.79 22.85 -1.22
N VAL A 237 -4.62 23.29 -2.17
CA VAL A 237 -5.98 23.82 -1.92
C VAL A 237 -7.03 22.79 -2.32
N TRP A 238 -7.37 21.90 -1.38
CA TRP A 238 -8.32 20.81 -1.63
C TRP A 238 -9.75 21.24 -1.96
N THR A 239 -10.15 22.49 -1.64
CA THR A 239 -11.49 22.99 -1.98
C THR A 239 -11.69 23.11 -3.48
N ASP A 240 -10.60 23.32 -4.23
CA ASP A 240 -10.63 23.59 -5.66
C ASP A 240 -10.25 22.34 -6.47
N CYS A 241 -9.87 21.25 -5.76
CA CYS A 241 -9.51 19.95 -6.31
C CYS A 241 -10.59 18.91 -5.97
N ALA A 242 -11.49 18.64 -6.92
CA ALA A 242 -12.55 17.67 -6.74
C ALA A 242 -12.04 16.23 -6.86
N PHE A 243 -12.35 15.38 -5.87
CA PHE A 243 -12.12 13.94 -5.94
C PHE A 243 -13.46 13.28 -6.26
N PRO A 244 -13.74 12.93 -7.53
CA PRO A 244 -15.01 12.33 -7.88
C PRO A 244 -15.14 10.98 -7.17
N PRO A 245 -16.26 10.69 -6.48
CA PRO A 245 -16.50 9.37 -5.92
C PRO A 245 -16.37 8.30 -7.00
N LEU A 246 -15.57 7.27 -6.74
CA LEU A 246 -15.37 6.18 -7.70
C LEU A 246 -16.52 5.16 -7.61
N PRO A 247 -17.09 4.73 -8.75
CA PRO A 247 -18.10 3.70 -8.78
C PRO A 247 -17.47 2.30 -8.64
N GLY A 248 -18.02 1.44 -7.78
CA GLY A 248 -17.57 0.06 -7.64
C GLY A 248 -17.12 -0.28 -6.22
N ALA A 249 -16.53 -1.46 -6.06
CA ALA A 249 -16.02 -1.89 -4.77
C ALA A 249 -14.66 -1.24 -4.49
N PRO A 250 -14.40 -0.70 -3.29
CA PRO A 250 -13.10 -0.11 -2.98
C PRO A 250 -12.00 -1.19 -2.88
N LEU A 251 -10.80 -0.87 -3.35
CA LEU A 251 -9.61 -1.71 -3.13
C LEU A 251 -9.43 -2.00 -1.62
N PRO A 252 -9.31 -3.28 -1.21
CA PRO A 252 -9.08 -3.62 0.18
C PRO A 252 -7.71 -3.12 0.67
N PRO A 253 -7.63 -2.47 1.85
CA PRO A 253 -6.37 -2.00 2.39
C PRO A 253 -5.34 -3.11 2.56
N GLY A 254 -4.11 -2.85 2.11
CA GLY A 254 -2.99 -3.78 2.22
C GLY A 254 -2.91 -4.82 1.11
N LEU A 255 -3.84 -4.82 0.13
CA LEU A 255 -3.71 -5.71 -1.03
C LEU A 255 -3.07 -4.97 -2.22
N PRO A 256 -2.27 -5.68 -3.03
CA PRO A 256 -1.89 -5.20 -4.35
C PRO A 256 -3.11 -5.10 -5.27
N VAL A 257 -2.97 -4.23 -6.28
CA VAL A 257 -3.94 -4.08 -7.37
C VAL A 257 -3.64 -5.15 -8.42
N PRO A 258 -4.56 -6.11 -8.65
CA PRO A 258 -4.31 -7.21 -9.59
C PRO A 258 -3.91 -6.71 -10.98
N GLY A 259 -2.78 -7.23 -11.49
CA GLY A 259 -2.29 -6.96 -12.85
C GLY A 259 -1.83 -5.53 -13.13
N ARG A 260 -1.52 -4.72 -12.10
CA ARG A 260 -1.17 -3.30 -12.26
C ARG A 260 0.15 -2.86 -11.62
N ASP A 261 0.92 -3.78 -11.04
CA ASP A 261 2.17 -3.49 -10.32
C ASP A 261 2.04 -2.33 -9.31
N LEU A 262 0.89 -2.27 -8.63
CA LEU A 262 0.53 -1.22 -7.68
C LEU A 262 0.08 -1.85 -6.37
N PHE A 263 0.32 -1.14 -5.28
CA PHE A 263 -0.03 -1.60 -3.94
C PHE A 263 -0.84 -0.55 -3.21
N TYR A 264 -1.89 -0.94 -2.48
CA TYR A 264 -2.46 -0.05 -1.47
C TYR A 264 -1.35 0.43 -0.52
N GLY A 265 -1.18 1.75 -0.38
CA GLY A 265 -0.12 2.35 0.40
C GLY A 265 0.80 3.27 -0.40
N PHE A 266 1.84 3.75 0.28
CA PHE A 266 2.96 4.47 -0.31
C PHE A 266 3.98 3.45 -0.84
N ALA A 267 4.43 3.65 -2.07
CA ALA A 267 5.57 2.94 -2.63
C ALA A 267 6.51 3.91 -3.34
N ALA A 268 7.81 3.64 -3.27
CA ALA A 268 8.83 4.37 -4.00
C ALA A 268 9.66 3.35 -4.79
N ARG A 269 10.07 3.71 -6.00
CA ARG A 269 10.88 2.87 -6.87
C ARG A 269 11.86 3.72 -7.66
N VAL A 270 13.01 3.15 -7.99
CA VAL A 270 13.98 3.71 -8.91
C VAL A 270 13.96 2.86 -10.18
N GLU A 271 13.77 3.48 -11.35
CA GLU A 271 13.66 2.85 -12.67
C GLU A 271 14.68 3.42 -13.67
#